data_AF-A0A9Q1CIY3-F1
#
_entry.id   AF-A0A9Q1CIY3-F1
#
_cell.length_a   1.000
_cell.length_b   1.000
_cell.length_c   1.000
_cell.angle_alpha   90.00
_cell.angle_beta   90.00
_cell.angle_gamma   90.00
#
_symmetry.space_group_name_H-M   'P 1'
#
loop_
_entity.id
_entity.type
_entity.pdbx_description
1 polymer ?
#
loop_
_entity_poly.entity_id
_entity_poly.type
_entity_poly.pdbx_seq_one_letter_code
_entity_poly.pdbx_strand_id
1 'polypeptide(L)'
;MKKATGKDTENLLDEQHLKRALCRAVTYTAFSSEMFPARTVTFKRLLVKRFAEDVSHRVQAEIRTCWQALKRNEGKVLAAMRDCVPCILNCYSGDHRE
;
A
#
# COMPACT_ATOMS: atom_id res chain seq x y z
N MET A 1 21.64 -21.18 9.13
CA MET A 1 20.32 -20.53 9.34
C MET A 1 20.38 -19.15 8.72
N LYS A 2 19.60 -18.88 7.66
CA LYS A 2 19.55 -17.58 7.00
C LYS A 2 18.79 -16.60 7.90
N LYS A 3 19.43 -15.51 8.32
CA LYS A 3 18.79 -14.44 9.10
C LYS A 3 17.70 -13.80 8.25
N ALA A 4 16.46 -13.87 8.70
CA ALA A 4 15.36 -13.07 8.16
C ALA A 4 15.64 -11.61 8.54
N THR A 5 16.15 -10.82 7.60
CA THR A 5 16.27 -9.36 7.75
C THR A 5 14.93 -8.72 7.42
N GLY A 6 14.01 -8.76 8.38
CA GLY A 6 12.86 -7.87 8.46
C GLY A 6 12.78 -7.43 9.91
N LYS A 7 13.13 -6.17 10.21
CA LYS A 7 12.78 -5.61 11.52
C LYS A 7 11.26 -5.54 11.57
N ASP A 8 10.66 -6.09 12.60
CA ASP A 8 9.26 -5.82 12.93
C ASP A 8 9.08 -4.29 12.95
N THR A 9 8.12 -3.80 12.18
CA THR A 9 7.85 -2.38 11.98
C THR A 9 7.34 -1.76 13.29
N GLU A 10 8.26 -1.42 14.21
CA GLU A 10 8.00 -0.75 15.49
C GLU A 10 7.30 0.62 15.33
N ASN A 11 7.18 1.14 14.11
CA ASN A 11 6.66 2.47 13.82
C ASN A 11 5.48 2.47 12.82
N LEU A 12 4.47 1.63 13.03
CA LEU A 12 3.20 1.70 12.27
C LEU A 12 2.44 3.02 12.50
N LEU A 13 2.73 3.73 13.59
CA LEU A 13 2.19 5.05 13.91
C LEU A 13 2.96 6.20 13.23
N ASP A 14 4.14 5.92 12.67
CA ASP A 14 4.87 6.92 11.89
C ASP A 14 4.32 6.92 10.47
N GLU A 15 3.22 7.65 10.31
CA GLU A 15 2.53 7.80 9.04
C GLU A 15 3.47 8.30 7.93
N GLN A 16 4.47 9.10 8.26
CA GLN A 16 5.41 9.62 7.28
C GLN A 16 6.38 8.53 6.79
N HIS A 17 6.90 7.70 7.68
CA HIS A 17 7.72 6.54 7.32
C HIS A 17 6.92 5.50 6.55
N LEU A 18 5.68 5.22 6.99
CA LEU A 18 4.76 4.35 6.27
C LEU A 18 4.48 4.88 4.86
N LYS A 19 4.18 6.17 4.71
CA LYS A 19 3.98 6.81 3.40
C LYS A 19 5.18 6.59 2.48
N ARG A 20 6.37 6.88 2.99
CA ARG A 20 7.62 6.75 2.21
C ARG A 20 7.88 5.30 1.83
N ALA A 21 7.64 4.37 2.74
CA ALA A 21 7.81 2.94 2.49
C ALA A 21 6.84 2.44 1.41
N LEU A 22 5.56 2.80 1.50
CA LEU A 22 4.53 2.46 0.52
C LEU A 22 4.83 3.07 -0.85
N CYS A 23 5.12 4.37 -0.90
CA CYS A 23 5.45 5.03 -2.16
C CYS A 23 6.67 4.37 -2.84
N ARG A 24 7.70 4.00 -2.08
CA ARG A 24 8.87 3.28 -2.62
C ARG A 24 8.48 1.90 -3.13
N ALA A 25 7.76 1.11 -2.33
CA ALA A 25 7.34 -0.24 -2.70
C ALA A 25 6.54 -0.22 -4.02
N VAL A 26 5.56 0.68 -4.13
CA VAL A 26 4.76 0.82 -5.36
C VAL A 26 5.65 1.30 -6.52
N THR A 27 6.49 2.32 -6.34
CA THR A 27 7.33 2.86 -7.42
C THR A 27 8.30 1.82 -8.02
N TYR A 28 8.84 0.93 -7.20
CA TYR A 28 9.79 -0.11 -7.63
C TYR A 28 9.14 -1.44 -7.97
N THR A 29 7.81 -1.54 -7.88
CA THR A 29 7.07 -2.74 -8.31
C THR A 29 7.13 -2.88 -9.83
N ALA A 30 7.34 -4.11 -10.30
CA ALA A 30 7.27 -4.40 -11.73
C ALA A 30 5.81 -4.44 -12.18
N PHE A 31 5.38 -3.40 -12.90
CA PHE A 31 4.05 -3.32 -13.48
C PHE A 31 4.04 -3.71 -14.95
N SER A 32 2.91 -4.24 -15.42
CA SER A 32 2.66 -4.45 -16.85
C SER A 32 2.84 -3.15 -17.63
N SER A 33 3.35 -3.24 -18.86
CA SER A 33 3.44 -2.10 -19.78
C SER A 33 2.08 -1.48 -20.10
N GLU A 34 1.01 -2.27 -20.01
CA GLU A 34 -0.37 -1.85 -20.30
C GLU A 34 -1.00 -1.05 -19.15
N MET A 35 -0.50 -1.21 -17.92
CA MET A 35 -1.05 -0.56 -16.73
C MET A 35 -0.77 0.95 -16.71
N PHE A 36 0.34 1.39 -17.31
CA PHE A 36 0.74 2.79 -17.38
C PHE A 36 1.11 3.16 -18.82
N PRO A 37 0.12 3.31 -19.71
CA PRO A 37 0.37 3.65 -21.11
C PRO A 37 0.90 5.09 -21.18
N ALA A 38 2.14 5.24 -21.60
CA ALA A 38 2.80 6.53 -21.69
C ALA A 38 3.68 6.63 -22.92
N ARG A 39 3.65 7.77 -23.60
CA ARG A 39 4.45 8.04 -24.80
C ARG A 39 5.95 8.19 -24.52
N THR A 40 6.31 8.56 -23.29
CA THR A 40 7.72 8.75 -22.89
C THR A 40 7.99 8.09 -21.55
N VAL A 41 9.26 7.71 -21.33
CA VAL A 41 9.72 7.14 -20.04
C VAL A 41 9.49 8.11 -18.89
N THR A 42 9.71 9.40 -19.11
CA THR A 42 9.46 10.45 -18.10
C THR A 42 7.99 10.52 -17.71
N PHE A 43 7.08 10.46 -18.68
CA PHE A 43 5.65 10.45 -18.40
C PHE A 43 5.21 9.17 -17.70
N LYS A 44 5.77 8.01 -18.09
CA LYS A 44 5.54 6.73 -17.39
C LYS A 44 5.94 6.82 -15.92
N ARG A 45 7.13 7.35 -15.63
CA ARG A 45 7.62 7.54 -14.24
C ARG A 45 6.72 8.48 -13.45
N LEU A 46 6.19 9.54 -14.08
CA LEU A 46 5.25 10.45 -13.44
C LEU A 46 3.94 9.75 -13.09
N LEU A 47 3.37 8.94 -14.01
CA LEU A 47 2.15 8.16 -13.74
C LEU A 47 2.35 7.17 -12.60
N VAL A 48 3.45 6.40 -12.61
CA VAL A 48 3.78 5.46 -11.54
C VAL A 48 3.94 6.18 -10.20
N LYS A 49 4.59 7.35 -10.18
CA LYS A 49 4.73 8.15 -8.96
C LYS A 49 3.37 8.62 -8.42
N ARG A 50 2.48 9.11 -9.29
CA ARG A 50 1.13 9.55 -8.89
C ARG A 50 0.29 8.39 -8.38
N PHE A 51 0.38 7.23 -9.03
CA PHE A 51 -0.26 6.01 -8.57
C PHE A 51 0.26 5.59 -7.19
N ALA A 52 1.58 5.65 -6.96
CA ALA A 52 2.18 5.38 -5.66
C ALA A 52 1.70 6.33 -4.55
N GLU A 53 1.55 7.61 -4.85
CA GLU A 53 0.98 8.60 -3.92
C GLU A 53 -0.48 8.28 -3.57
N ASP A 54 -1.31 7.93 -4.56
CA ASP A 54 -2.73 7.58 -4.35
C ASP A 54 -2.89 6.32 -3.49
N VAL A 55 -2.20 5.23 -3.87
CA VAL A 55 -2.21 3.97 -3.10
C VAL A 55 -1.76 4.21 -1.66
N SER A 56 -0.70 5.00 -1.47
CA SER A 56 -0.22 5.32 -0.12
C SER A 56 -1.25 6.08 0.70
N HIS A 57 -1.97 7.05 0.12
CA HIS A 57 -3.00 7.79 0.85
C HIS A 57 -4.18 6.89 1.23
N ARG A 58 -4.62 6.00 0.32
CA ARG A 58 -5.71 5.04 0.59
C ARG A 58 -5.35 4.10 1.74
N VAL A 59 -4.16 3.50 1.70
CA VAL A 59 -3.69 2.59 2.77
C VAL A 59 -3.60 3.31 4.11
N GLN A 60 -3.13 4.55 4.15
CA GLN A 60 -3.12 5.34 5.38
C GLN A 60 -4.51 5.63 5.93
N ALA A 61 -5.48 5.94 5.07
CA ALA A 61 -6.86 6.16 5.47
C ALA A 61 -7.45 4.87 6.11
N GLU A 62 -7.27 3.72 5.48
CA GLU A 62 -7.72 2.42 6.00
C GLU A 62 -7.09 2.08 7.35
N ILE A 63 -5.78 2.35 7.50
CA ILE A 63 -5.07 2.16 8.76
C ILE A 63 -5.68 3.01 9.86
N ARG A 64 -5.90 4.31 9.61
CA ARG A 64 -6.49 5.21 10.61
C ARG A 64 -7.89 4.74 11.02
N THR A 65 -8.71 4.32 10.06
CA THR A 65 -10.05 3.76 10.32
C THR A 65 -9.96 2.49 11.17
N CYS A 66 -9.07 1.55 10.84
CA CYS A 66 -8.86 0.33 11.61
C CYS A 66 -8.37 0.62 13.03
N TRP A 67 -7.43 1.56 13.21
CA TRP A 67 -6.93 1.96 14.53
C TRP A 67 -8.04 2.54 15.42
N GLN A 68 -8.93 3.35 14.84
CA GLN A 68 -10.10 3.90 15.53
C GLN A 68 -11.09 2.79 15.91
N ALA A 69 -11.45 1.93 14.96
CA ALA A 69 -12.42 0.85 15.17
C ALA A 69 -11.95 -0.20 16.19
N LEU A 70 -10.66 -0.53 16.19
CA LEU A 70 -10.07 -1.60 17.02
C LEU A 70 -9.52 -1.10 18.36
N LYS A 71 -9.87 0.13 18.77
CA LYS A 71 -9.43 0.75 20.04
C LYS A 71 -7.91 0.66 20.24
N ARG A 72 -7.14 0.84 19.17
CA ARG A 72 -5.68 0.77 19.20
C ARG A 72 -5.08 -0.59 19.60
N ASN A 73 -5.80 -1.69 19.39
CA ASN A 73 -5.26 -3.04 19.57
C ASN A 73 -4.37 -3.42 18.37
N GLU A 74 -3.06 -3.27 18.55
CA GLU A 74 -2.06 -3.48 17.49
C GLU A 74 -2.14 -4.86 16.83
N GLY A 75 -2.32 -5.94 17.61
CA GLY A 75 -2.42 -7.29 17.07
C GLY A 75 -3.63 -7.48 16.14
N LYS A 76 -4.77 -6.86 16.48
CA LYS A 76 -5.97 -6.89 15.62
C LYS A 76 -5.82 -6.00 14.38
N VAL A 77 -5.16 -4.86 14.51
CA VAL A 77 -4.87 -3.97 13.38
C VAL A 77 -3.94 -4.67 12.38
N LEU A 78 -2.87 -5.30 12.86
CA LEU A 78 -1.96 -6.08 12.02
C LEU A 78 -2.65 -7.25 11.31
N ALA A 79 -3.57 -7.94 12.00
CA ALA A 79 -4.38 -8.99 11.38
C ALA A 79 -5.27 -8.42 10.27
N ALA A 80 -6.05 -7.36 10.56
CA ALA A 80 -6.92 -6.71 9.57
C ALA A 80 -6.16 -6.12 8.38
N MET A 81 -4.95 -5.60 8.61
CA MET A 81 -4.07 -5.09 7.56
C MET A 81 -3.63 -6.16 6.57
N ARG A 82 -3.42 -7.41 7.02
CA ARG A 82 -3.06 -8.53 6.13
C ARG A 82 -4.20 -8.85 5.16
N ASP A 83 -5.44 -8.70 5.61
CA ASP A 83 -6.64 -8.93 4.79
C ASP A 83 -6.96 -7.75 3.85
N CYS A 84 -6.31 -6.60 4.05
CA CYS A 84 -6.53 -5.41 3.24
C CYS A 84 -5.99 -5.55 1.80
N VAL A 85 -4.90 -6.31 1.59
CA VAL A 85 -4.30 -6.52 0.27
C VAL A 85 -5.27 -7.22 -0.70
N PRO A 86 -5.88 -8.37 -0.35
CA PRO A 86 -6.94 -8.99 -1.15
C PRO A 86 -8.09 -8.03 -1.48
N CYS A 87 -8.57 -7.25 -0.49
CA CYS A 87 -9.67 -6.30 -0.69
C CYS A 87 -9.31 -5.19 -1.69
N ILE A 88 -8.11 -4.62 -1.59
CA ILE A 88 -7.62 -3.60 -2.53
C ILE A 88 -7.55 -4.20 -3.94
N LEU A 89 -6.98 -5.39 -4.09
CA LEU A 89 -6.90 -6.07 -5.39
C LEU A 89 -8.30 -6.33 -5.98
N ASN A 90 -9.27 -6.71 -5.14
CA ASN A 90 -10.64 -6.94 -5.57
C ASN A 90 -11.36 -5.64 -5.98
N CYS A 91 -11.08 -4.52 -5.32
CA CYS A 91 -11.60 -3.21 -5.75
C CYS A 91 -11.04 -2.78 -7.11
N TYR A 92 -9.77 -3.10 -7.41
CA TYR A 92 -9.14 -2.77 -8.69
C TYR A 92 -9.42 -3.77 -9.81
N SER A 93 -9.89 -4.98 -9.50
CA SER A 93 -10.34 -5.96 -10.51
C SER A 93 -11.72 -5.64 -11.09
N GLY A 94 -12.44 -4.68 -10.51
CA GLY A 94 -13.78 -4.29 -10.94
C GLY A 94 -14.86 -5.33 -10.62
N ASP A 95 -14.55 -6.36 -9.84
CA ASP A 95 -15.51 -7.38 -9.39
C ASP A 95 -16.26 -6.86 -8.15
N HIS A 96 -16.95 -5.72 -8.33
CA HIS A 96 -17.97 -5.25 -7.40
C HIS A 96 -19.28 -5.99 -7.71
N ARG A 97 -19.32 -7.29 -7.44
CA ARG A 97 -20.60 -8.01 -7.42
C ARG A 97 -21.31 -7.62 -6.13
N GLU A 98 -22.43 -6.92 -6.31
CA GLU A 98 -23.46 -6.70 -5.29
C GLU A 98 -23.97 -8.02 -4.69
#